data_AF-A0A3A8EZE7-F1
#
_entry.id   AF-A0A3A8EZE7-F1
#
_cell.length_a   1.000
_cell.length_b   1.000
_cell.length_c   1.000
_cell.angle_alpha   90.00
_cell.angle_beta   90.00
_cell.angle_gamma   90.00
#
_symmetry.space_group_name_H-M   'P 1'
#
loop_
_entity.id
_entity.type
_entity.pdbx_description
1 polymer ?
#
loop_
_entity_poly.entity_id
_entity_poly.type
_entity_poly.pdbx_seq_one_letter_code
_entity_poly.pdbx_strand_id
1 'polypeptide(L)'
;MKKLYFILGLVIICLSVYFYLTNSVTMENIDHSNSHTSTATVFADNNEHSATKPESTAKAPLLSSNKTSNDYSSFLPQAQTALKYHPLLSGTELLENWQFTKNKQLIIDSNIKDTFDYLLVVYPQVGKTGVMALAQYTLQNKQASHSLNTQQKQANEALLLDALERYINYQAQAEQQSKQINLADMQNTERLELLKNIRRQYLGQDLAHAFYPEQDL
;
A
#
# COMPACT_ATOMS: atom_id res chain seq x y z
N MET A 1 24.89 -37.49 37.07
CA MET A 1 25.09 -36.05 37.35
C MET A 1 25.77 -35.27 36.23
N LYS A 2 26.83 -35.77 35.56
CA LYS A 2 27.53 -35.03 34.47
C LYS A 2 26.64 -34.55 33.30
N LYS A 3 25.59 -35.31 32.93
CA LYS A 3 24.64 -34.93 31.86
C LYS A 3 23.75 -33.75 32.24
N LEU A 4 23.45 -33.56 33.53
CA LEU A 4 22.60 -32.46 34.01
C LEU A 4 23.33 -31.11 33.91
N TYR A 5 24.63 -31.09 34.22
CA TYR A 5 25.47 -29.90 34.10
C TYR A 5 25.67 -29.45 32.65
N PHE A 6 25.69 -30.39 31.70
CA PHE A 6 25.77 -30.07 30.28
C PHE A 6 24.51 -29.36 29.76
N ILE A 7 23.33 -29.84 30.17
CA ILE A 7 22.04 -29.23 29.81
C ILE A 7 21.91 -27.85 30.46
N LEU A 8 22.30 -27.71 31.74
CA LEU A 8 22.27 -26.44 32.45
C LEU A 8 23.19 -25.39 31.79
N GLY A 9 24.38 -25.81 31.33
CA GLY A 9 25.30 -24.93 30.61
C GLY A 9 24.74 -24.43 29.29
N LEU A 10 24.03 -25.28 28.54
CA LEU A 10 23.38 -24.91 27.28
C LEU A 10 22.28 -23.86 27.48
N VAL A 11 21.47 -23.99 28.53
CA VAL A 11 20.40 -23.02 28.84
C VAL A 11 20.99 -21.65 29.19
N ILE A 12 22.08 -21.60 29.95
CA ILE A 12 22.74 -20.34 30.32
C ILE A 12 23.29 -19.62 29.07
N ILE A 13 23.90 -20.36 28.14
CA ILE A 13 24.43 -19.80 26.89
C ILE A 13 23.29 -19.28 26.00
N CYS A 14 22.18 -20.01 25.90
CA CYS A 14 21.02 -19.52 25.14
C CYS A 14 20.42 -18.24 25.75
N LEU A 15 20.34 -18.14 27.09
CA LEU A 15 19.81 -16.96 27.76
C LEU A 15 20.73 -15.75 27.61
N SER A 16 22.05 -15.92 27.64
CA SER A 16 23.00 -14.80 27.46
C SER A 16 23.03 -14.29 26.02
N VAL A 17 22.90 -15.17 25.02
CA VAL A 17 22.74 -14.75 23.61
C VAL A 17 21.42 -14.02 23.39
N TYR A 18 20.33 -14.51 23.99
CA TYR A 18 19.03 -13.84 23.93
C TYR A 18 19.07 -12.44 24.53
N PHE A 19 19.69 -12.27 25.71
CA PHE A 19 19.83 -10.97 26.36
C PHE A 19 20.74 -10.01 25.59
N TYR A 20 21.80 -10.52 24.95
CA TYR A 20 22.68 -9.69 24.11
C TYR A 20 21.96 -9.15 22.87
N LEU A 21 21.09 -9.97 22.24
CA LEU A 21 20.30 -9.57 21.07
C LEU A 21 19.17 -8.60 21.41
N THR A 22 18.61 -8.64 22.63
CA THR A 22 17.49 -7.77 23.02
C THR A 22 17.93 -6.46 23.67
N ASN A 23 19.13 -6.39 24.27
CA ASN A 23 19.64 -5.18 24.92
C ASN A 23 20.54 -4.30 24.05
N SER A 24 20.84 -4.65 22.80
CA SER A 24 21.61 -3.79 21.88
C SER A 24 20.78 -2.66 21.24
N VAL A 25 19.61 -2.32 21.80
CA VAL A 25 18.82 -1.15 21.37
C VAL A 25 18.53 -0.27 22.58
N THR A 26 19.38 0.74 22.79
CA THR A 26 19.10 1.96 23.57
C THR A 26 19.92 3.07 22.91
N MET A 27 19.32 4.00 22.15
CA MET A 27 18.46 5.15 22.52
C MET A 27 19.28 6.39 22.92
N GLU A 28 19.16 7.46 22.14
CA GLU A 28 19.34 8.90 22.46
C GLU A 28 18.90 9.72 21.23
N ASN A 29 18.25 10.90 21.24
CA ASN A 29 17.64 11.79 22.23
C ASN A 29 16.88 12.85 21.37
N ILE A 30 15.55 13.03 21.50
CA ILE A 30 14.81 14.18 22.09
C ILE A 30 14.67 15.48 21.26
N ASP A 31 13.39 15.90 21.14
CA ASP A 31 12.74 17.23 20.94
C ASP A 31 12.90 18.08 19.67
N HIS A 32 11.78 18.36 18.98
CA HIS A 32 11.02 19.62 19.17
C HIS A 32 9.68 19.67 18.40
N SER A 33 8.70 20.27 19.08
CA SER A 33 7.39 20.77 18.63
C SER A 33 7.38 21.54 17.30
N ASN A 34 6.35 21.34 16.45
CA ASN A 34 5.35 22.38 16.13
C ASN A 34 4.20 21.87 15.25
N SER A 35 3.00 22.23 15.68
CA SER A 35 1.71 22.18 14.98
C SER A 35 1.72 22.90 13.64
N HIS A 36 1.07 22.35 12.59
CA HIS A 36 -0.21 22.85 12.05
C HIS A 36 -0.51 22.38 10.61
N THR A 37 -1.79 22.02 10.44
CA THR A 37 -2.64 22.12 9.22
C THR A 37 -2.38 21.16 8.06
N SER A 38 -3.10 20.03 8.09
CA SER A 38 -3.38 19.19 6.93
C SER A 38 -4.25 19.94 5.90
N THR A 39 -3.68 20.33 4.77
CA THR A 39 -4.45 20.73 3.59
C THR A 39 -4.70 19.51 2.71
N ALA A 40 -5.93 19.00 2.73
CA ALA A 40 -6.43 18.12 1.69
C ALA A 40 -6.58 18.91 0.38
N THR A 41 -5.90 18.47 -0.68
CA THR A 41 -6.02 19.06 -2.02
C THR A 41 -7.34 18.63 -2.67
N VAL A 42 -8.26 19.58 -2.81
CA VAL A 42 -9.47 19.47 -3.64
C VAL A 42 -9.19 20.20 -4.95
N PHE A 43 -9.23 19.50 -6.07
CA PHE A 43 -9.18 20.12 -7.40
C PHE A 43 -10.52 20.82 -7.67
N ALA A 44 -10.52 22.15 -7.65
CA ALA A 44 -11.60 22.98 -8.17
C ALA A 44 -11.07 23.75 -9.39
N ASP A 45 -11.58 23.35 -10.55
CA ASP A 45 -11.39 23.99 -11.84
C ASP A 45 -12.23 25.28 -11.88
N ASN A 46 -11.63 26.42 -12.22
CA ASN A 46 -12.35 27.62 -12.63
C ASN A 46 -11.48 28.45 -13.59
N ASN A 47 -11.90 28.44 -14.86
CA ASN A 47 -11.41 29.23 -15.98
C ASN A 47 -11.61 30.74 -15.77
N GLU A 48 -10.69 31.55 -16.31
CA GLU A 48 -10.99 32.58 -17.34
C GLU A 48 -9.69 33.34 -17.71
N HIS A 49 -9.20 33.19 -18.95
CA HIS A 49 -8.98 34.29 -19.90
C HIS A 49 -8.34 33.77 -21.21
N SER A 50 -8.99 34.15 -22.31
CA SER A 50 -8.69 33.80 -23.71
C SER A 50 -7.40 34.44 -24.23
N ALA A 51 -6.60 33.67 -25.00
CA ALA A 51 -5.97 34.13 -26.25
C ALA A 51 -5.30 32.95 -27.01
N THR A 52 -5.81 32.68 -28.22
CA THR A 52 -5.11 32.16 -29.42
C THR A 52 -4.34 30.82 -29.37
N LYS A 53 -4.92 29.86 -30.13
CA LYS A 53 -4.37 28.58 -30.65
C LYS A 53 -2.93 28.71 -31.22
N PRO A 54 -2.11 27.65 -31.13
CA PRO A 54 -2.18 26.63 -32.18
C PRO A 54 -2.26 25.19 -31.68
N GLU A 55 -3.12 24.45 -32.39
CA GLU A 55 -3.04 23.04 -32.74
C GLU A 55 -1.92 22.20 -32.09
N SER A 56 -2.26 21.62 -30.94
CA SER A 56 -1.67 20.37 -30.46
C SER A 56 -2.83 19.52 -29.98
N THR A 57 -3.17 18.50 -30.76
CA THR A 57 -4.14 17.48 -30.39
C THR A 57 -3.51 16.62 -29.29
N ALA A 58 -3.44 17.16 -28.08
CA ALA A 58 -3.22 16.39 -26.88
C ALA A 58 -4.50 15.57 -26.63
N LYS A 59 -4.60 14.44 -27.33
CA LYS A 59 -5.48 13.35 -26.91
C LYS A 59 -5.16 13.08 -25.44
N ALA A 60 -6.14 13.31 -24.57
CA ALA A 60 -6.17 12.68 -23.26
C ALA A 60 -5.81 11.20 -23.44
N PRO A 61 -5.01 10.59 -22.54
CA PRO A 61 -4.72 9.18 -22.64
C PRO A 61 -6.06 8.45 -22.55
N LEU A 62 -6.53 7.97 -23.70
CA LEU A 62 -7.57 6.97 -23.80
C LEU A 62 -7.10 5.81 -22.92
N LEU A 63 -7.82 5.58 -21.81
CA LEU A 63 -7.70 4.36 -21.02
C LEU A 63 -7.96 3.18 -21.96
N SER A 64 -6.89 2.71 -22.58
CA SER A 64 -6.84 1.46 -23.30
C SER A 64 -6.49 0.39 -22.28
N SER A 65 -7.52 -0.24 -21.74
CA SER A 65 -7.47 -1.69 -21.59
C SER A 65 -8.89 -2.22 -21.60
N ASN A 66 -9.23 -2.87 -22.71
CA ASN A 66 -10.14 -4.01 -22.72
C ASN A 66 -9.57 -5.03 -21.71
N LYS A 67 -9.84 -4.84 -20.42
CA LYS A 67 -9.49 -5.79 -19.38
C LYS A 67 -10.74 -6.61 -19.17
N THR A 68 -10.65 -7.86 -19.60
CA THR A 68 -11.56 -8.95 -19.25
C THR A 68 -12.09 -8.71 -17.85
N SER A 69 -13.41 -8.74 -17.69
CA SER A 69 -14.08 -8.89 -16.41
C SER A 69 -13.54 -10.16 -15.77
N ASN A 70 -12.40 -10.07 -15.10
CA ASN A 70 -11.84 -11.17 -14.33
C ASN A 70 -12.81 -11.38 -13.20
N ASP A 71 -13.55 -12.49 -13.26
CA ASP A 71 -14.51 -12.85 -12.24
C ASP A 71 -13.77 -13.29 -10.97
N TYR A 72 -13.32 -12.31 -10.19
CA TYR A 72 -12.58 -12.52 -8.95
C TYR A 72 -13.44 -13.21 -7.88
N SER A 73 -14.76 -13.26 -8.05
CA SER A 73 -15.70 -13.85 -7.09
C SER A 73 -15.37 -15.31 -6.77
N SER A 74 -14.87 -16.06 -7.76
CA SER A 74 -14.45 -17.46 -7.62
C SER A 74 -13.28 -17.67 -6.63
N PHE A 75 -12.45 -16.64 -6.41
CA PHE A 75 -11.29 -16.70 -5.50
C PHE A 75 -11.62 -16.19 -4.09
N LEU A 76 -12.76 -15.51 -3.93
CA LEU A 76 -13.13 -14.84 -2.69
C LEU A 76 -13.25 -15.79 -1.48
N PRO A 77 -13.88 -16.98 -1.56
CA PRO A 77 -14.03 -17.85 -0.39
C PRO A 77 -12.70 -18.28 0.22
N GLN A 78 -11.74 -18.66 -0.63
CA GLN A 78 -10.39 -19.02 -0.20
C GLN A 78 -9.66 -17.80 0.36
N ALA A 79 -9.82 -16.63 -0.29
CA ALA A 79 -9.15 -15.41 0.14
C ALA A 79 -9.65 -14.90 1.50
N GLN A 80 -10.96 -14.95 1.75
CA GLN A 80 -11.56 -14.61 3.03
C GLN A 80 -11.13 -15.58 4.13
N THR A 81 -11.03 -16.88 3.81
CA THR A 81 -10.52 -17.90 4.75
C THR A 81 -9.07 -17.62 5.12
N ALA A 82 -8.22 -17.36 4.13
CA ALA A 82 -6.83 -16.99 4.35
C ALA A 82 -6.70 -15.74 5.24
N LEU A 83 -7.48 -14.70 4.97
CA LEU A 83 -7.47 -13.45 5.75
C LEU A 83 -7.92 -13.68 7.20
N LYS A 84 -9.04 -14.39 7.38
CA LYS A 84 -9.64 -14.63 8.71
C LYS A 84 -8.74 -15.46 9.63
N TYR A 85 -8.02 -16.43 9.08
CA TYR A 85 -7.19 -17.35 9.85
C TYR A 85 -5.69 -17.02 9.78
N HIS A 86 -5.31 -15.88 9.19
CA HIS A 86 -3.91 -15.49 9.14
C HIS A 86 -3.38 -15.19 10.56
N PRO A 87 -2.28 -15.81 11.01
CA PRO A 87 -1.79 -15.64 12.39
C PRO A 87 -1.49 -14.19 12.78
N LEU A 88 -0.95 -13.40 11.84
CA LEU A 88 -0.63 -11.98 12.06
C LEU A 88 -1.87 -11.07 12.17
N LEU A 89 -3.03 -11.54 11.74
CA LEU A 89 -4.27 -10.76 11.67
C LEU A 89 -5.34 -11.29 12.64
N SER A 90 -4.96 -12.22 13.53
CA SER A 90 -5.91 -12.79 14.49
C SER A 90 -6.36 -11.72 15.49
N GLY A 91 -7.66 -11.43 15.51
CA GLY A 91 -8.25 -10.40 16.37
C GLY A 91 -8.15 -8.98 15.84
N THR A 92 -7.68 -8.77 14.60
CA THR A 92 -7.67 -7.45 13.95
C THR A 92 -8.91 -7.26 13.08
N GLU A 93 -9.39 -6.03 13.02
CA GLU A 93 -10.41 -5.62 12.05
C GLU A 93 -9.72 -5.13 10.77
N LEU A 94 -10.37 -5.35 9.62
CA LEU A 94 -9.86 -4.82 8.36
C LEU A 94 -9.91 -3.29 8.41
N LEU A 95 -8.78 -2.64 8.11
CA LEU A 95 -8.69 -1.20 8.02
C LEU A 95 -9.45 -0.71 6.77
N GLU A 96 -10.75 -0.46 6.89
CA GLU A 96 -11.62 -0.02 5.80
C GLU A 96 -11.92 1.49 5.84
N ASN A 97 -10.89 2.32 6.07
CA ASN A 97 -11.01 3.79 6.18
C ASN A 97 -11.17 4.49 4.81
N TRP A 98 -11.85 3.84 3.86
CA TRP A 98 -12.00 4.33 2.50
C TRP A 98 -13.00 5.46 2.43
N GLN A 99 -12.60 6.53 1.76
CA GLN A 99 -13.37 7.75 1.64
C GLN A 99 -13.82 7.97 0.20
N PHE A 100 -14.90 8.73 0.05
CA PHE A 100 -15.42 9.13 -1.25
C PHE A 100 -15.49 10.66 -1.32
N THR A 101 -15.21 11.21 -2.50
CA THR A 101 -15.40 12.63 -2.77
C THR A 101 -16.89 12.99 -2.73
N LYS A 102 -17.21 14.30 -2.73
CA LYS A 102 -18.61 14.79 -2.89
C LYS A 102 -19.30 14.24 -4.14
N ASN A 103 -18.51 13.96 -5.19
CA ASN A 103 -18.98 13.38 -6.45
C ASN A 103 -19.08 11.84 -6.40
N LYS A 104 -18.91 11.25 -5.22
CA LYS A 104 -18.97 9.81 -4.92
C LYS A 104 -17.90 8.97 -5.62
N GLN A 105 -16.77 9.60 -5.96
CA GLN A 105 -15.58 8.91 -6.46
C GLN A 105 -14.74 8.44 -5.28
N LEU A 106 -14.21 7.22 -5.35
CA LEU A 106 -13.27 6.69 -4.37
C LEU A 106 -12.00 7.55 -4.31
N ILE A 107 -11.57 7.94 -3.11
CA ILE A 107 -10.33 8.68 -2.88
C ILE A 107 -9.20 7.66 -2.73
N ILE A 108 -8.21 7.71 -3.61
CA ILE A 108 -6.99 6.89 -3.50
C ILE A 108 -5.93 7.69 -2.73
N ASP A 109 -5.61 7.23 -1.52
CA ASP A 109 -4.70 7.88 -0.57
C ASP A 109 -3.92 6.85 0.27
N SER A 110 -3.18 7.33 1.27
CA SER A 110 -2.43 6.48 2.21
C SER A 110 -3.33 5.52 3.00
N ASN A 111 -4.59 5.87 3.29
CA ASN A 111 -5.50 4.96 3.98
C ASN A 111 -5.80 3.72 3.13
N ILE A 112 -5.99 3.90 1.81
CA ILE A 112 -6.14 2.77 0.88
C ILE A 112 -4.86 1.95 0.79
N LYS A 113 -3.68 2.60 0.79
CA LYS A 113 -2.39 1.88 0.84
C LYS A 113 -2.31 0.98 2.06
N ASP A 114 -2.72 1.46 3.23
CA ASP A 114 -2.65 0.67 4.47
C ASP A 114 -3.59 -0.54 4.41
N THR A 115 -4.77 -0.39 3.79
CA THR A 115 -5.61 -1.56 3.48
C THR A 115 -4.93 -2.51 2.50
N PHE A 116 -4.25 -2.01 1.47
CA PHE A 116 -3.51 -2.87 0.54
C PHE A 116 -2.41 -3.65 1.24
N ASP A 117 -1.62 -3.00 2.10
CA ASP A 117 -0.61 -3.65 2.93
C ASP A 117 -1.22 -4.76 3.81
N TYR A 118 -2.37 -4.47 4.44
CA TYR A 118 -3.12 -5.45 5.22
C TYR A 118 -3.53 -6.66 4.37
N LEU A 119 -4.09 -6.44 3.18
CA LEU A 119 -4.53 -7.51 2.29
C LEU A 119 -3.35 -8.31 1.71
N LEU A 120 -2.19 -7.68 1.51
CA LEU A 120 -1.01 -8.33 0.96
C LEU A 120 -0.36 -9.34 1.91
N VAL A 121 -0.69 -9.30 3.21
CA VAL A 121 -0.24 -10.31 4.17
C VAL A 121 -0.61 -11.73 3.72
N VAL A 122 -1.77 -11.92 3.08
CA VAL A 122 -2.21 -13.23 2.59
C VAL A 122 -1.76 -13.55 1.17
N TYR A 123 -1.04 -12.64 0.49
CA TYR A 123 -0.59 -12.80 -0.89
C TYR A 123 0.11 -14.15 -1.14
N PRO A 124 0.99 -14.69 -0.26
CA PRO A 124 1.64 -15.98 -0.49
C PRO A 124 0.67 -17.17 -0.56
N GLN A 125 -0.53 -17.05 0.01
CA GLN A 125 -1.51 -18.14 0.12
C GLN A 125 -2.54 -18.11 -1.02
N VAL A 126 -2.86 -16.91 -1.51
CA VAL A 126 -4.00 -16.69 -2.43
C VAL A 126 -3.59 -16.04 -3.75
N GLY A 127 -2.35 -15.57 -3.83
CA GLY A 127 -1.80 -14.88 -4.98
C GLY A 127 -2.49 -13.55 -5.28
N LYS A 128 -2.13 -12.97 -6.44
CA LYS A 128 -2.67 -11.70 -6.92
C LYS A 128 -4.20 -11.74 -7.06
N THR A 129 -4.76 -12.81 -7.62
CA THR A 129 -6.21 -12.90 -7.87
C THR A 129 -7.03 -12.93 -6.58
N GLY A 130 -6.56 -13.62 -5.55
CA GLY A 130 -7.22 -13.63 -4.24
C GLY A 130 -7.17 -12.27 -3.54
N VAL A 131 -6.03 -11.58 -3.60
CA VAL A 131 -5.92 -10.22 -3.03
C VAL A 131 -6.80 -9.21 -3.78
N MET A 132 -6.89 -9.31 -5.11
CA MET A 132 -7.82 -8.52 -5.92
C MET A 132 -9.28 -8.80 -5.54
N ALA A 133 -9.64 -10.07 -5.32
CA ALA A 133 -10.98 -10.46 -4.89
C ALA A 133 -11.35 -9.85 -3.53
N LEU A 134 -10.42 -9.85 -2.57
CA LEU A 134 -10.63 -9.23 -1.26
C LEU A 134 -10.84 -7.72 -1.38
N ALA A 135 -10.00 -7.02 -2.14
CA ALA A 135 -10.15 -5.58 -2.32
C ALA A 135 -11.47 -5.21 -3.02
N GLN A 136 -11.85 -5.96 -4.06
CA GLN A 136 -13.13 -5.79 -4.74
C GLN A 136 -14.31 -6.00 -3.78
N TYR A 137 -14.27 -7.07 -2.98
CA TYR A 137 -15.31 -7.38 -2.00
C TYR A 137 -15.44 -6.29 -0.92
N THR A 138 -14.32 -5.82 -0.37
CA THR A 138 -14.28 -4.70 0.58
C THR A 138 -14.88 -3.43 -0.02
N LEU A 139 -14.59 -3.13 -1.30
CA LEU A 139 -15.19 -1.99 -1.98
C LEU A 139 -16.70 -2.11 -2.09
N GLN A 140 -17.17 -3.28 -2.52
CA GLN A 140 -18.59 -3.54 -2.71
C GLN A 140 -19.37 -3.38 -1.40
N ASN A 141 -18.83 -3.89 -0.29
CA ASN A 141 -19.40 -3.68 1.04
C ASN A 141 -19.43 -2.19 1.42
N LYS A 142 -18.33 -1.46 1.22
CA LYS A 142 -18.26 -0.02 1.52
C LYS A 142 -19.23 0.79 0.66
N GLN A 143 -19.41 0.41 -0.60
CA GLN A 143 -20.31 1.07 -1.54
C GLN A 143 -21.79 0.73 -1.29
N ALA A 144 -22.09 -0.37 -0.59
CA ALA A 144 -23.46 -0.77 -0.28
C ALA A 144 -24.19 0.26 0.61
N SER A 145 -23.44 0.98 1.46
CA SER A 145 -23.98 2.05 2.31
C SER A 145 -24.12 3.40 1.58
N HIS A 146 -23.76 3.49 0.30
CA HIS A 146 -23.77 4.73 -0.47
C HIS A 146 -24.77 4.64 -1.65
N SER A 147 -25.49 5.73 -1.91
CA SER A 147 -26.39 5.84 -3.07
C SER A 147 -25.62 6.06 -4.38
N LEU A 148 -24.86 5.05 -4.81
CA LEU A 148 -24.06 5.01 -6.04
C LEU A 148 -24.85 4.33 -7.16
N ASN A 149 -24.83 4.90 -8.36
CA ASN A 149 -25.33 4.20 -9.55
C ASN A 149 -24.33 3.14 -10.06
N THR A 150 -24.75 2.27 -10.98
CA THR A 150 -23.93 1.19 -11.52
C THR A 150 -22.61 1.68 -12.13
N GLN A 151 -22.65 2.77 -12.90
CA GLN A 151 -21.46 3.33 -13.54
C GLN A 151 -20.44 3.84 -12.52
N GLN A 152 -20.90 4.49 -11.45
CA GLN A 152 -20.03 4.98 -10.38
C GLN A 152 -19.38 3.82 -9.62
N LYS A 153 -20.13 2.74 -9.35
CA LYS A 153 -19.58 1.54 -8.71
C LYS A 153 -18.46 0.94 -9.54
N GLN A 154 -18.71 0.74 -10.84
CA GLN A 154 -17.73 0.20 -11.78
C GLN A 154 -16.49 1.10 -11.95
N ALA A 155 -16.67 2.42 -12.01
CA ALA A 155 -15.55 3.36 -12.11
C ALA A 155 -14.65 3.32 -10.88
N ASN A 156 -15.23 3.30 -9.68
CA ASN A 156 -14.50 3.17 -8.42
C ASN A 156 -13.79 1.83 -8.31
N GLU A 157 -14.41 0.75 -8.78
CA GLU A 157 -13.80 -0.57 -8.82
C GLU A 157 -12.60 -0.62 -9.75
N ALA A 158 -12.74 -0.10 -10.97
CA ALA A 158 -11.63 0.00 -11.92
C ALA A 158 -10.47 0.82 -11.34
N LEU A 159 -10.77 1.94 -10.68
CA LEU A 159 -9.77 2.78 -10.02
C LEU A 159 -9.03 2.05 -8.90
N LEU A 160 -9.76 1.34 -8.03
CA LEU A 160 -9.18 0.58 -6.93
C LEU A 160 -8.27 -0.55 -7.44
N LEU A 161 -8.76 -1.32 -8.42
CA LEU A 161 -8.05 -2.49 -8.95
C LEU A 161 -6.81 -2.09 -9.75
N ASP A 162 -6.84 -0.97 -10.48
CA ASP A 162 -5.65 -0.40 -11.11
C ASP A 162 -4.60 -0.01 -10.06
N ALA A 163 -5.02 0.71 -9.01
CA ALA A 163 -4.12 1.14 -7.94
C ALA A 163 -3.48 -0.06 -7.22
N LEU A 164 -4.27 -1.08 -6.89
CA LEU A 164 -3.76 -2.29 -6.24
C LEU A 164 -2.82 -3.08 -7.16
N GLU A 165 -3.10 -3.15 -8.46
CA GLU A 165 -2.23 -3.87 -9.40
C GLU A 165 -0.86 -3.19 -9.50
N ARG A 166 -0.85 -1.87 -9.65
CA ARG A 166 0.39 -1.08 -9.64
C ARG A 166 1.13 -1.24 -8.31
N TYR A 167 0.39 -1.26 -7.21
CA TYR A 167 0.97 -1.47 -5.87
C TYR A 167 1.63 -2.83 -5.69
N ILE A 168 0.98 -3.92 -6.12
CA ILE A 168 1.55 -5.27 -6.11
C ILE A 168 2.82 -5.34 -6.96
N ASN A 169 2.78 -4.75 -8.15
CA ASN A 169 3.93 -4.72 -9.05
C ASN A 169 5.10 -3.95 -8.41
N TYR A 170 4.82 -2.80 -7.79
CA TYR A 170 5.82 -2.03 -7.04
C TYR A 170 6.43 -2.86 -5.91
N GLN A 171 5.64 -3.55 -5.09
CA GLN A 171 6.17 -4.36 -3.98
C GLN A 171 7.10 -5.48 -4.49
N ALA A 172 6.70 -6.19 -5.54
CA ALA A 172 7.53 -7.24 -6.14
C ALA A 172 8.85 -6.70 -6.70
N GLN A 173 8.83 -5.52 -7.33
CA GLN A 173 10.01 -4.91 -7.95
C GLN A 173 10.93 -4.26 -6.92
N ALA A 174 10.37 -3.60 -5.91
CA ALA A 174 11.11 -3.06 -4.78
C ALA A 174 11.86 -4.19 -4.03
N GLU A 175 11.23 -5.35 -3.85
CA GLU A 175 11.90 -6.53 -3.27
C GLU A 175 13.08 -6.98 -4.16
N GLN A 176 12.88 -7.10 -5.47
CA GLN A 176 13.96 -7.50 -6.40
C GLN A 176 15.12 -6.50 -6.39
N GLN A 177 14.84 -5.21 -6.42
CA GLN A 177 15.85 -4.16 -6.42
C GLN A 177 16.58 -4.08 -5.07
N SER A 178 15.89 -4.29 -3.95
CA SER A 178 16.52 -4.34 -2.62
C SER A 178 17.58 -5.44 -2.50
N LYS A 179 17.44 -6.54 -3.25
CA LYS A 179 18.43 -7.63 -3.32
C LYS A 179 19.64 -7.28 -4.20
N GLN A 180 19.50 -6.34 -5.13
CA GLN A 180 20.54 -5.96 -6.08
C GLN A 180 21.37 -4.76 -5.59
N ILE A 181 20.81 -3.96 -4.69
CA ILE A 181 21.41 -2.71 -4.23
C ILE A 181 22.11 -2.96 -2.89
N ASN A 182 23.42 -2.75 -2.83
CA ASN A 182 24.15 -2.79 -1.58
C ASN A 182 23.88 -1.52 -0.77
N LEU A 183 22.82 -1.55 0.04
CA LEU A 183 22.36 -0.39 0.82
C LEU A 183 23.33 0.05 1.91
N ALA A 184 24.32 -0.78 2.26
CA ALA A 184 25.27 -0.53 3.35
C ALA A 184 26.18 0.68 3.09
N ASP A 185 26.50 0.96 1.82
CA ASP A 185 27.46 2.00 1.44
C ASP A 185 26.78 3.28 0.90
N MET A 186 25.44 3.31 0.83
CA MET A 186 24.68 4.40 0.23
C MET A 186 24.29 5.45 1.26
N GLN A 187 24.45 6.74 0.93
CA GLN A 187 24.00 7.81 1.80
C GLN A 187 22.47 7.80 1.94
N ASN A 188 21.93 8.26 3.07
CA ASN A 188 20.49 8.26 3.31
C ASN A 188 19.70 9.08 2.27
N THR A 189 20.29 10.17 1.78
CA THR A 189 19.71 11.02 0.71
C THR A 189 19.62 10.28 -0.62
N GLU A 190 20.69 9.58 -1.02
CA GLU A 190 20.73 8.77 -2.23
C GLU A 190 19.72 7.61 -2.15
N ARG A 191 19.59 6.99 -0.97
CA ARG A 191 18.61 5.94 -0.71
C ARG A 191 17.19 6.45 -0.86
N LEU A 192 16.89 7.64 -0.33
CA LEU A 192 15.56 8.24 -0.43
C LEU A 192 15.20 8.59 -1.88
N GLU A 193 16.13 9.21 -2.62
CA GLU A 193 15.91 9.54 -4.04
C GLU A 193 15.73 8.30 -4.91
N LEU A 194 16.50 7.25 -4.65
CA LEU A 194 16.30 5.95 -5.28
C LEU A 194 14.89 5.41 -5.01
N LEU A 195 14.43 5.40 -3.75
CA LEU A 195 13.08 4.94 -3.40
C LEU A 195 11.98 5.76 -4.10
N LYS A 196 12.13 7.09 -4.16
CA LYS A 196 11.23 7.98 -4.93
C LYS A 196 11.18 7.60 -6.40
N ASN A 197 12.34 7.33 -7.01
CA ASN A 197 12.44 6.94 -8.42
C ASN A 197 11.72 5.62 -8.68
N ILE A 198 11.94 4.62 -7.81
CA ILE A 198 11.28 3.31 -7.91
C ILE A 198 9.76 3.47 -7.80
N ARG A 199 9.28 4.23 -6.82
CA ARG A 199 7.84 4.51 -6.67
C ARG A 199 7.28 5.16 -7.92
N ARG A 200 7.88 6.24 -8.42
CA ARG A 200 7.40 6.92 -9.63
C ARG A 200 7.38 5.99 -10.84
N GLN A 201 8.38 5.11 -10.97
CA GLN A 201 8.47 4.17 -12.08
C GLN A 201 7.34 3.13 -12.08
N TYR A 202 7.00 2.56 -10.92
CA TYR A 202 6.04 1.43 -10.84
C TYR A 202 4.64 1.85 -10.41
N LEU A 203 4.55 2.83 -9.51
CA LEU A 203 3.29 3.40 -9.04
C LEU A 203 2.82 4.58 -9.87
N GLY A 204 3.65 5.18 -10.73
CA GLY A 204 3.33 6.46 -11.38
C GLY A 204 3.31 7.64 -10.41
N GLN A 205 3.25 8.85 -10.96
CA GLN A 205 3.34 10.09 -10.16
C GLN A 205 2.13 10.29 -9.22
N ASP A 206 0.94 9.96 -9.71
CA ASP A 206 -0.33 10.05 -9.00
C ASP A 206 -0.32 9.20 -7.72
N LEU A 207 -0.07 7.89 -7.82
CA LEU A 207 -0.11 7.01 -6.66
C LEU A 207 1.13 7.15 -5.78
N ALA A 208 2.30 7.46 -6.34
CA ALA A 208 3.49 7.73 -5.54
C ALA A 208 3.24 8.90 -4.57
N HIS A 209 2.62 9.98 -5.06
CA HIS A 209 2.27 11.11 -4.23
C HIS A 209 1.16 10.78 -3.21
N ALA A 210 0.10 10.10 -3.67
CA ALA A 210 -1.03 9.75 -2.80
C ALA A 210 -0.65 8.78 -1.66
N PHE A 211 0.25 7.84 -1.93
CA PHE A 211 0.65 6.81 -0.97
C PHE A 211 1.82 7.22 -0.06
N TYR A 212 2.65 8.18 -0.49
CA TYR A 212 3.84 8.62 0.25
C TYR A 212 3.94 10.15 0.34
N PRO A 213 2.91 10.85 0.84
CA PRO A 213 2.84 12.31 0.81
C PRO A 213 3.96 12.99 1.63
N GLU A 214 4.40 12.35 2.70
CA GLU A 214 5.47 12.88 3.59
C GLU A 214 6.86 12.79 2.97
N GLN A 215 7.03 11.97 1.91
CA GLN A 215 8.35 11.68 1.36
C GLN A 215 8.65 12.47 0.10
N ASP A 216 7.68 13.22 -0.45
CA ASP A 216 7.86 14.13 -1.60
C ASP A 216 8.20 15.58 -1.18
N LEU A 217 8.32 15.86 0.11
CA LEU A 217 8.71 17.16 0.70
C LEU A 217 10.21 17.26 0.97
#